data_AF-A0A1Y3B2T8-F1
#
_entry.id   AF-A0A1Y3B2T8-F1
#
_cell.length_a   1.000
_cell.length_b   1.000
_cell.length_c   1.000
_cell.angle_alpha   90.00
_cell.angle_beta   90.00
_cell.angle_gamma   90.00
#
_symmetry.space_group_name_H-M   'P 1'
#
loop_
_entity.id
_entity.type
_entity.pdbx_description
1 polymer ?
#
loop_
_entity_poly.entity_id
_entity_poly.type
_entity_poly.pdbx_seq_one_letter_code
_entity_poly.pdbx_strand_id
1 'polypeptide(L)'
;MTNYLIAIHGTKTKVKIAHSSLNNFNGHLDFKQINENLLNQRHRKDMNASIRLKPRNFTGPEILSELLDECYIYEDSKYYYRVCIFRNITQHEKSKHYHPFHAILGIWKEWYVSNEHFDFLLYLEGDECMAGFQRQVVLELECTSENESKDLAWISNVTEIHQCIYVIKMKSQLFCGNNNILRMDIQ
;
A
#
# COMPACT_ATOMS: atom_id res chain seq x y z
N MET A 1 -5.76 21.60 9.79
CA MET A 1 -5.71 20.68 10.95
C MET A 1 -6.84 19.69 10.79
N THR A 2 -6.55 18.51 10.25
CA THR A 2 -7.56 17.46 10.05
C THR A 2 -7.37 16.42 11.15
N ASN A 3 -8.38 16.22 11.97
CA ASN A 3 -8.36 15.21 13.02
C ASN A 3 -8.82 13.89 12.42
N TYR A 4 -7.96 12.86 12.43
CA TYR A 4 -8.37 11.50 12.09
C TYR A 4 -8.77 10.75 13.37
N LEU A 5 -9.89 10.03 13.32
CA LEU A 5 -10.32 9.09 14.35
C LEU A 5 -10.04 7.68 13.83
N ILE A 6 -9.04 7.02 14.38
CA ILE A 6 -8.80 5.59 14.14
C ILE A 6 -9.40 4.85 15.34
N ALA A 7 -10.39 4.00 15.10
CA ALA A 7 -11.00 3.16 16.12
C ALA A 7 -10.23 1.84 16.20
N ILE A 8 -9.35 1.71 17.18
CA ILE A 8 -8.75 0.43 17.56
C ILE A 8 -9.37 0.06 18.92
N HIS A 9 -10.15 -1.03 18.94
CA HIS A 9 -10.78 -1.58 20.15
C HIS A 9 -11.54 -0.56 21.04
N GLY A 10 -12.58 0.08 20.51
CA GLY A 10 -13.59 0.78 21.34
C GLY A 10 -13.13 2.04 22.09
N THR A 11 -11.84 2.37 22.07
CA THR A 11 -11.29 3.59 22.67
C THR A 11 -10.87 4.59 21.58
N LYS A 12 -11.52 5.75 21.56
CA LYS A 12 -11.17 6.87 20.67
C LYS A 12 -9.91 7.57 21.21
N THR A 13 -8.77 7.40 20.56
CA THR A 13 -7.54 8.13 20.90
C THR A 13 -7.27 9.22 19.86
N LYS A 14 -7.07 10.47 20.31
CA LYS A 14 -6.63 11.59 19.45
C LYS A 14 -5.12 11.53 19.30
N VAL A 15 -4.62 11.31 18.07
CA VAL A 15 -3.19 11.39 17.77
C VAL A 15 -2.89 12.73 17.08
N LYS A 16 -1.91 13.47 17.60
CA LYS A 16 -1.35 14.68 16.97
C LYS A 16 -0.08 14.30 16.23
N ILE A 17 -0.02 14.53 14.92
CA ILE A 17 1.18 14.35 14.12
C ILE A 17 1.82 15.73 13.90
N ALA A 18 3.06 15.90 14.34
CA ALA A 18 3.81 17.15 14.20
C ALA A 18 4.39 17.27 12.78
N HIS A 19 4.17 18.43 12.16
CA HIS A 19 4.56 18.73 10.79
C HIS A 19 5.93 19.44 10.79
N SER A 20 7.02 18.72 11.00
CA SER A 20 8.37 19.27 10.82
C SER A 20 9.44 18.19 10.74
N SER A 21 9.63 17.60 9.55
CA SER A 21 10.89 17.02 9.05
C SER A 21 10.72 16.59 7.59
N LEU A 22 10.49 17.55 6.70
CA LEU A 22 10.54 17.36 5.25
C LEU A 22 11.40 18.47 4.68
N ASN A 23 12.72 18.31 4.74
CA ASN A 23 13.67 19.05 3.92
C ASN A 23 14.87 18.14 3.69
N ASN A 24 15.18 17.88 2.41
CA ASN A 24 16.25 17.03 1.87
C ASN A 24 15.95 15.53 1.70
N PHE A 25 15.10 15.20 0.73
CA PHE A 25 15.30 14.00 -0.09
C PHE A 25 15.14 14.37 -1.57
N ASN A 26 16.24 14.83 -2.16
CA ASN A 26 16.43 14.85 -3.61
C ASN A 26 17.11 13.54 -3.97
N GLY A 27 16.31 12.54 -4.34
CA GLY A 27 16.78 11.22 -4.75
C GLY A 27 15.93 10.69 -5.88
N HIS A 28 16.03 11.30 -7.07
CA HIS A 28 15.71 10.59 -8.30
C HIS A 28 16.81 9.54 -8.51
N LEU A 29 16.60 8.36 -7.94
CA LEU A 29 17.45 7.20 -8.22
C LEU A 29 16.96 6.60 -9.54
N ASP A 30 17.75 6.86 -10.59
CA ASP A 30 17.64 6.22 -11.89
C ASP A 30 17.97 4.73 -11.75
N PHE A 31 16.92 3.89 -11.68
CA PHE A 31 17.01 2.44 -11.52
C PHE A 31 17.00 1.66 -12.84
N LYS A 32 17.20 2.31 -14.01
CA LYS A 32 17.18 1.61 -15.31
C LYS A 32 18.31 0.60 -15.55
N GLN A 33 19.18 0.32 -14.58
CA GLN A 33 20.35 -0.55 -14.79
C GLN A 33 20.65 -1.61 -13.73
N ILE A 34 19.76 -1.83 -12.75
CA ILE A 34 19.74 -3.07 -11.97
C ILE A 34 18.62 -3.90 -12.54
N ASN A 35 18.97 -4.86 -13.41
CA ASN A 35 18.06 -5.70 -14.20
C ASN A 35 16.71 -5.96 -13.49
N GLU A 36 15.73 -5.09 -13.74
CA GLU A 36 14.39 -5.11 -13.14
C GLU A 36 13.79 -6.51 -13.32
N ASN A 37 14.16 -7.21 -14.40
CA ASN A 37 13.76 -8.58 -14.66
C ASN A 37 14.23 -9.58 -13.61
N LEU A 38 15.40 -9.45 -12.98
CA LEU A 38 15.90 -10.44 -12.01
C LEU A 38 15.34 -10.21 -10.60
N LEU A 39 15.25 -8.96 -10.14
CA LEU A 39 14.53 -8.63 -8.91
C LEU A 39 13.05 -8.96 -9.11
N ASN A 40 12.41 -8.52 -10.19
CA ASN A 40 11.02 -8.86 -10.46
C ASN A 40 10.82 -10.37 -10.69
N GLN A 41 11.76 -11.14 -11.23
CA GLN A 41 11.62 -12.60 -11.38
C GLN A 41 11.74 -13.34 -10.05
N ARG A 42 12.73 -12.99 -9.21
CA ARG A 42 12.87 -13.58 -7.87
C ARG A 42 11.72 -13.17 -6.97
N HIS A 43 11.38 -11.89 -6.95
CA HIS A 43 10.25 -11.35 -6.21
C HIS A 43 8.94 -11.97 -6.72
N ARG A 44 8.71 -12.11 -8.04
CA ARG A 44 7.50 -12.78 -8.56
C ARG A 44 7.42 -14.26 -8.16
N LYS A 45 8.53 -15.00 -8.16
CA LYS A 45 8.51 -16.42 -7.78
C LYS A 45 8.21 -16.63 -6.29
N ASP A 46 8.84 -15.87 -5.42
CA ASP A 46 8.66 -16.02 -3.97
C ASP A 46 7.33 -15.43 -3.49
N MET A 47 6.84 -14.39 -4.19
CA MET A 47 5.60 -13.70 -3.84
C MET A 47 4.34 -14.38 -4.40
N ASN A 48 4.42 -15.00 -5.59
CA ASN A 48 3.29 -15.78 -6.12
C ASN A 48 3.09 -17.10 -5.36
N ALA A 49 4.10 -17.58 -4.61
CA ALA A 49 4.08 -18.86 -3.93
C ALA A 49 3.44 -18.86 -2.53
N SER A 50 3.05 -17.70 -1.99
CA SER A 50 2.68 -17.60 -0.56
C SER A 50 1.24 -17.22 -0.24
N ILE A 51 0.43 -16.80 -1.23
CA ILE A 51 -0.95 -16.40 -0.95
C ILE A 51 -1.82 -17.65 -0.74
N ARG A 52 -2.08 -18.00 0.52
CA ARG A 52 -3.00 -19.09 0.88
C ARG A 52 -4.48 -18.71 0.67
N LEU A 53 -4.79 -17.41 0.75
CA LEU A 53 -6.16 -16.90 0.77
C LEU A 53 -6.42 -16.02 -0.46
N LYS A 54 -7.52 -16.26 -1.16
CA LYS A 54 -7.83 -15.50 -2.36
C LYS A 54 -8.20 -14.06 -2.01
N PRO A 55 -7.68 -13.05 -2.74
CA PRO A 55 -8.16 -11.68 -2.66
C PRO A 55 -9.66 -11.59 -2.97
N ARG A 56 -10.34 -10.58 -2.43
CA ARG A 56 -11.71 -10.29 -2.85
C ARG A 56 -11.73 -9.82 -4.30
N ASN A 57 -12.82 -10.08 -5.01
CA ASN A 57 -13.02 -9.49 -6.33
C ASN A 57 -13.03 -7.96 -6.22
N PHE A 58 -12.49 -7.29 -7.23
CA PHE A 58 -12.58 -5.84 -7.33
C PHE A 58 -14.04 -5.42 -7.47
N THR A 59 -14.40 -4.43 -6.68
CA THR A 59 -15.68 -3.71 -6.74
C THR A 59 -15.33 -2.24 -6.56
N GLY A 60 -15.62 -1.39 -7.52
CA GLY A 60 -15.27 0.03 -7.46
C GLY A 60 -15.36 0.72 -8.82
N PRO A 61 -15.05 2.03 -8.87
CA PRO A 61 -15.09 2.86 -10.07
C PRO A 61 -14.32 2.26 -11.24
N GLU A 62 -14.90 2.32 -12.43
CA GLU A 62 -14.28 1.79 -13.66
C GLU A 62 -12.89 2.39 -13.90
N ILE A 63 -12.69 3.67 -13.58
CA ILE A 63 -11.37 4.32 -13.68
C ILE A 63 -10.28 3.63 -12.83
N LEU A 64 -10.65 3.00 -11.71
CA LEU A 64 -9.71 2.28 -10.85
C LEU A 64 -9.45 0.85 -11.35
N SER A 65 -10.17 0.39 -12.37
CA SER A 65 -9.87 -0.89 -13.02
C SER A 65 -8.52 -0.87 -13.76
N GLU A 66 -8.01 0.31 -14.12
CA GLU A 66 -6.65 0.47 -14.68
C GLU A 66 -5.56 0.04 -13.70
N LEU A 67 -5.88 -0.02 -12.41
CA LEU A 67 -4.97 -0.46 -11.34
C LEU A 67 -5.06 -1.97 -11.07
N LEU A 68 -5.93 -2.70 -11.79
CA LEU A 68 -6.00 -4.15 -11.68
C LEU A 68 -4.70 -4.79 -12.15
N ASP A 69 -4.21 -5.75 -11.36
CA ASP A 69 -2.98 -6.50 -11.60
C ASP A 69 -1.66 -5.69 -11.59
N GLU A 70 -1.74 -4.35 -11.54
CA GLU A 70 -0.61 -3.44 -11.38
C GLU A 70 0.05 -3.58 -10.01
N CYS A 71 1.38 -3.47 -10.01
CA CYS A 71 2.17 -3.55 -8.79
C CYS A 71 3.28 -2.53 -8.72
N TYR A 72 3.43 -1.96 -7.54
CA TYR A 72 4.34 -0.86 -7.26
C TYR A 72 5.34 -1.30 -6.20
N ILE A 73 6.58 -0.86 -6.37
CA ILE A 73 7.68 -1.17 -5.47
C ILE A 73 8.03 0.07 -4.66
N TYR A 74 8.20 -0.11 -3.36
CA TYR A 74 8.80 0.88 -2.47
C TYR A 74 10.02 0.28 -1.78
N GLU A 75 11.03 1.10 -1.59
CA GLU A 75 12.30 0.68 -1.01
C GLU A 75 12.65 1.62 0.15
N ASP A 76 12.72 1.10 1.38
CA ASP A 76 13.27 1.84 2.52
C ASP A 76 14.74 1.46 2.76
N SER A 77 15.32 1.62 3.95
CA SER A 77 16.71 1.20 4.19
C SER A 77 16.89 -0.32 4.33
N LYS A 78 15.85 -1.06 4.71
CA LYS A 78 15.92 -2.47 5.14
C LYS A 78 15.09 -3.42 4.27
N TYR A 79 14.03 -2.94 3.64
CA TYR A 79 13.03 -3.75 2.97
C TYR A 79 12.68 -3.23 1.57
N TYR A 80 12.28 -4.17 0.73
CA TYR A 80 11.46 -3.94 -0.45
C TYR A 80 10.01 -4.26 -0.11
N TYR A 81 9.11 -3.35 -0.47
CA TYR A 81 7.67 -3.56 -0.37
C TYR A 81 7.11 -3.67 -1.79
N ARG A 82 6.23 -4.64 -2.00
CA ARG A 82 5.50 -4.79 -3.26
C ARG A 82 4.01 -4.69 -2.97
N VAL A 83 3.38 -3.64 -3.50
CA VAL A 83 1.94 -3.43 -3.41
C VAL A 83 1.33 -3.81 -4.75
N CYS A 84 0.62 -4.93 -4.81
CA CYS A 84 -0.22 -5.27 -5.94
C CYS A 84 -1.66 -4.92 -5.60
N ILE A 85 -2.18 -3.89 -6.25
CA ILE A 85 -3.50 -3.36 -5.91
C ILE A 85 -4.55 -4.45 -6.16
N PHE A 86 -5.52 -4.56 -5.24
CA PHE A 86 -6.58 -5.58 -5.25
C PHE A 86 -6.11 -7.02 -5.13
N ARG A 87 -4.83 -7.27 -4.84
CA ARG A 87 -4.30 -8.61 -4.58
C ARG A 87 -3.70 -8.72 -3.20
N ASN A 88 -2.46 -8.29 -3.03
CA ASN A 88 -1.71 -8.44 -1.81
C ASN A 88 -0.56 -7.45 -1.72
N ILE A 89 -0.08 -7.28 -0.49
CA ILE A 89 1.09 -6.48 -0.16
C ILE A 89 2.12 -7.39 0.51
N THR A 90 3.37 -7.33 0.07
CA THR A 90 4.47 -8.10 0.67
C THR A 90 5.65 -7.24 1.06
N GLN A 91 6.46 -7.79 1.95
CA GLN A 91 7.70 -7.22 2.43
C GLN A 91 8.81 -8.26 2.26
N HIS A 92 9.95 -7.83 1.72
CA HIS A 92 11.13 -8.65 1.53
C HIS A 92 12.34 -7.90 2.11
N GLU A 93 13.10 -8.55 2.97
CA GLU A 93 14.33 -7.99 3.53
C GLU A 93 15.41 -7.94 2.45
N LYS A 94 16.15 -6.83 2.40
CA LYS A 94 17.24 -6.62 1.45
C LYS A 94 18.52 -7.38 1.76
N SER A 95 18.57 -8.02 2.92
CA SER A 95 19.79 -8.60 3.45
C SER A 95 20.35 -9.65 2.46
N LYS A 96 21.68 -9.74 2.38
CA LYS A 96 22.35 -10.80 1.61
C LYS A 96 22.39 -12.13 2.37
N HIS A 97 21.56 -12.29 3.40
CA HIS A 97 21.48 -13.52 4.15
C HIS A 97 20.96 -14.64 3.24
N TYR A 98 21.36 -15.88 3.54
CA TYR A 98 20.95 -17.05 2.75
C TYR A 98 19.42 -17.27 2.83
N HIS A 99 18.77 -16.78 3.89
CA HIS A 99 17.32 -16.76 4.05
C HIS A 99 16.86 -15.34 4.45
N PRO A 100 16.70 -14.42 3.49
CA PRO A 100 16.19 -13.10 3.79
C PRO A 100 14.73 -13.22 4.27
N PHE A 101 14.35 -12.41 5.25
CA PHE A 101 12.98 -12.39 5.72
C PHE A 101 12.01 -12.01 4.59
N HIS A 102 10.90 -12.72 4.46
CA HIS A 102 9.81 -12.41 3.55
C HIS A 102 8.48 -12.64 4.27
N ALA A 103 7.52 -11.74 4.06
CA ALA A 103 6.16 -11.91 4.56
C ALA A 103 5.11 -11.26 3.64
N ILE A 104 3.93 -11.85 3.62
CA ILE A 104 2.70 -11.17 3.23
C ILE A 104 2.29 -10.22 4.36
N LEU A 105 2.19 -8.93 4.06
CA LEU A 105 1.69 -7.93 5.00
C LEU A 105 0.16 -7.90 5.04
N GLY A 106 -0.50 -8.25 3.93
CA GLY A 106 -1.95 -8.42 3.88
C GLY A 106 -2.45 -8.76 2.49
N ILE A 107 -3.69 -9.23 2.44
CA ILE A 107 -4.44 -9.63 1.25
C ILE A 107 -5.66 -8.73 1.13
N TRP A 108 -5.96 -8.28 -0.08
CA TRP A 108 -7.03 -7.34 -0.37
C TRP A 108 -8.41 -7.85 0.12
N LYS A 109 -9.13 -7.00 0.87
CA LYS A 109 -10.47 -7.32 1.41
C LYS A 109 -11.55 -6.31 1.06
N GLU A 110 -11.34 -5.03 1.33
CA GLU A 110 -12.40 -4.03 1.17
C GLU A 110 -11.86 -2.61 1.11
N TRP A 111 -12.64 -1.73 0.48
CA TRP A 111 -12.39 -0.30 0.52
C TRP A 111 -13.14 0.26 1.71
N TYR A 112 -12.56 1.28 2.33
CA TYR A 112 -13.30 2.18 3.17
C TYR A 112 -13.56 3.47 2.42
N VAL A 113 -14.84 3.81 2.32
CA VAL A 113 -15.31 5.04 1.70
C VAL A 113 -15.88 5.90 2.82
N SER A 114 -15.35 7.10 3.03
CA SER A 114 -15.98 8.06 3.93
C SER A 114 -16.37 9.32 3.15
N ASN A 115 -17.60 9.78 3.40
CA ASN A 115 -18.17 10.96 2.74
C ASN A 115 -18.00 10.95 1.21
N GLU A 116 -18.37 9.83 0.58
CA GLU A 116 -18.30 9.60 -0.88
C GLU A 116 -16.87 9.52 -1.46
N HIS A 117 -15.79 9.65 -0.67
CA HIS A 117 -14.41 9.55 -1.15
C HIS A 117 -13.78 8.18 -0.82
N PHE A 118 -13.02 7.61 -1.76
CA PHE A 118 -12.19 6.43 -1.50
C PHE A 118 -10.99 6.85 -0.66
N ASP A 119 -11.04 6.55 0.64
CA ASP A 119 -10.03 7.02 1.56
C ASP A 119 -8.89 6.00 1.70
N PHE A 120 -9.23 4.70 1.79
CA PHE A 120 -8.23 3.65 1.95
C PHE A 120 -8.71 2.26 1.54
N LEU A 121 -7.76 1.41 1.16
CA LEU A 121 -7.94 -0.03 0.97
C LEU A 121 -7.46 -0.79 2.20
N LEU A 122 -8.22 -1.78 2.63
CA LEU A 122 -7.84 -2.67 3.73
C LEU A 122 -7.29 -3.99 3.19
N TYR A 123 -6.09 -4.34 3.66
CA TYR A 123 -5.43 -5.61 3.43
C TYR A 123 -5.26 -6.33 4.75
N LEU A 124 -5.90 -7.49 4.88
CA LEU A 124 -5.94 -8.27 6.13
C LEU A 124 -5.34 -9.65 5.92
N GLU A 125 -5.26 -10.45 6.99
CA GLU A 125 -4.84 -11.86 6.92
C GLU A 125 -3.44 -12.05 6.32
N GLY A 126 -2.51 -11.15 6.66
CA GLY A 126 -1.10 -11.33 6.36
C GLY A 126 -0.46 -12.42 7.23
N ASP A 127 0.81 -12.69 6.98
CA ASP A 127 1.58 -13.66 7.76
C ASP A 127 1.63 -13.24 9.23
N GLU A 128 1.56 -14.22 10.13
CA GLU A 128 1.70 -14.00 11.57
C GLU A 128 3.06 -13.38 11.89
N CYS A 129 3.03 -12.42 12.81
CA CYS A 129 4.24 -11.83 13.34
C CYS A 129 4.55 -12.34 14.74
N MET A 130 5.70 -11.94 15.30
CA MET A 130 6.16 -12.45 16.61
C MET A 130 5.19 -12.18 17.77
N ALA A 131 4.28 -11.21 17.64
CA ALA A 131 3.24 -10.94 18.62
C ALA A 131 2.03 -11.89 18.56
N GLY A 132 1.99 -12.82 17.61
CA GLY A 132 0.88 -13.76 17.42
C GLY A 132 -0.32 -13.17 16.66
N PHE A 133 -0.21 -11.93 16.17
CA PHE A 133 -1.23 -11.31 15.32
C PHE A 133 -0.85 -11.44 13.85
N GLN A 134 -1.86 -11.55 13.00
CA GLN A 134 -1.69 -11.46 11.55
C GLN A 134 -1.39 -10.02 11.15
N ARG A 135 -0.44 -9.84 10.22
CA ARG A 135 -0.14 -8.52 9.66
C ARG A 135 -1.34 -7.95 8.91
N GLN A 136 -1.46 -6.63 8.97
CA GLN A 136 -2.52 -5.88 8.31
C GLN A 136 -1.96 -4.57 7.74
N VAL A 137 -2.55 -4.12 6.63
CA VAL A 137 -2.17 -2.87 5.98
C VAL A 137 -3.41 -2.02 5.71
N VAL A 138 -3.31 -0.74 6.07
CA VAL A 138 -4.16 0.33 5.56
C VAL A 138 -3.41 1.01 4.43
N LEU A 139 -3.93 0.90 3.20
CA LEU A 139 -3.38 1.57 2.03
C LEU A 139 -4.17 2.85 1.79
N GLU A 140 -3.62 3.98 2.21
CA GLU A 140 -4.20 5.32 2.03
C GLU A 140 -4.02 5.79 0.60
N LEU A 141 -5.11 6.28 0.00
CA LEU A 141 -5.11 6.82 -1.36
C LEU A 141 -5.02 8.34 -1.33
N GLU A 142 -4.03 8.89 -2.02
CA GLU A 142 -3.78 10.33 -2.10
C GLU A 142 -3.88 10.80 -3.54
N CYS A 143 -4.84 11.70 -3.80
CA CYS A 143 -4.90 12.44 -5.07
C CYS A 143 -3.65 13.32 -5.23
N THR A 144 -3.11 13.37 -6.44
CA THR A 144 -1.96 14.21 -6.81
C THR A 144 -2.29 15.08 -8.01
N SER A 145 -1.42 16.03 -8.33
CA SER A 145 -1.51 16.79 -9.59
C SER A 145 -0.84 16.04 -10.75
N GLU A 146 -1.32 16.24 -11.99
CA GLU A 146 -0.79 15.60 -13.20
C GLU A 146 0.72 15.78 -13.42
N ASN A 147 1.30 16.83 -12.84
CA ASN A 147 2.72 17.16 -13.01
C ASN A 147 3.64 16.45 -12.01
N GLU A 148 3.09 15.72 -11.02
CA GLU A 148 3.87 15.15 -9.91
C GLU A 148 4.56 13.82 -10.28
N SER A 149 3.98 13.05 -11.21
CA SER A 149 4.58 11.80 -11.70
C SER A 149 4.06 11.42 -13.10
N LYS A 150 4.85 10.61 -13.83
CA LYS A 150 4.44 9.99 -15.10
C LYS A 150 3.86 8.59 -14.94
N ASP A 151 4.01 7.98 -13.76
CA ASP A 151 3.47 6.65 -13.48
C ASP A 151 1.98 6.75 -13.15
N LEU A 152 1.23 5.68 -13.46
CA LEU A 152 -0.20 5.59 -13.15
C LEU A 152 -0.49 5.79 -11.66
N ALA A 153 0.43 5.31 -10.81
CA ALA A 153 0.45 5.55 -9.39
C ALA A 153 1.84 5.26 -8.80
N TRP A 154 2.10 5.64 -7.56
CA TRP A 154 3.35 5.31 -6.86
C TRP A 154 3.18 5.31 -5.34
N ILE A 155 4.07 4.63 -4.65
CA ILE A 155 4.09 4.58 -3.18
C ILE A 155 4.93 5.74 -2.68
N SER A 156 4.34 6.62 -1.86
CA SER A 156 5.03 7.77 -1.28
C SER A 156 5.64 7.46 0.09
N ASN A 157 5.04 6.53 0.83
CA ASN A 157 5.51 6.17 2.17
C ASN A 157 5.02 4.79 2.60
N VAL A 158 5.82 4.12 3.45
CA VAL A 158 5.45 2.92 4.19
C VAL A 158 5.86 3.13 5.65
N THR A 159 4.95 2.91 6.60
CA THR A 159 5.21 3.04 8.04
C THR A 159 4.55 1.90 8.82
N GLU A 160 5.30 1.24 9.71
CA GLU A 160 4.74 0.34 10.73
C GLU A 160 4.34 1.17 11.96
N ILE A 161 3.07 1.56 12.05
CA ILE A 161 2.59 2.48 13.09
C ILE A 161 2.38 1.79 14.45
N HIS A 162 2.11 0.48 14.40
CA HIS A 162 2.07 -0.43 15.54
C HIS A 162 2.62 -1.76 15.07
N GLN A 163 3.07 -2.61 15.99
CA GLN A 163 3.57 -3.93 15.66
C GLN A 163 2.58 -4.67 14.74
N CYS A 164 3.04 -4.99 13.53
CA CYS A 164 2.30 -5.73 12.50
C CYS A 164 1.12 -4.98 11.85
N ILE A 165 0.98 -3.68 12.13
CA ILE A 165 -0.01 -2.79 11.51
C ILE A 165 0.74 -1.73 10.71
N TYR A 166 0.57 -1.80 9.40
CA TYR A 166 1.25 -0.93 8.45
C TYR A 166 0.27 0.09 7.87
N VAL A 167 0.76 1.30 7.65
CA VAL A 167 0.12 2.30 6.81
C VAL A 167 1.02 2.52 5.60
N ILE A 168 0.44 2.38 4.41
CA ILE A 168 1.11 2.67 3.14
C ILE A 168 0.36 3.80 2.47
N LYS A 169 1.07 4.83 2.03
CA LYS A 169 0.50 5.96 1.29
C LYS A 169 0.80 5.79 -0.18
N MET A 170 -0.24 5.87 -0.98
CA MET A 170 -0.18 5.69 -2.40
C MET A 170 -0.80 6.86 -3.13
N LYS A 171 -0.10 7.35 -4.13
CA LYS A 171 -0.43 8.56 -4.86
C LYS A 171 -0.83 8.24 -6.29
N SER A 172 -1.88 8.88 -6.80
CA SER A 172 -2.32 8.78 -8.20
C SER A 172 -3.28 9.90 -8.56
N GLN A 173 -3.26 10.31 -9.83
CA GLN A 173 -4.31 11.16 -10.41
C GLN A 173 -5.67 10.44 -10.45
N LEU A 174 -5.69 9.10 -10.53
CA LEU A 174 -6.94 8.33 -10.58
C LEU A 174 -7.73 8.40 -9.26
N PHE A 175 -7.06 8.75 -8.15
CA PHE A 175 -7.70 8.96 -6.86
C PHE A 175 -8.31 10.35 -6.72
N CYS A 176 -8.08 11.23 -7.68
CA CYS A 176 -8.73 12.52 -7.74
C CYS A 176 -10.18 12.33 -8.17
N GLY A 177 -11.09 12.37 -7.19
CA GLY A 177 -12.52 12.33 -7.45
C GLY A 177 -12.92 13.49 -8.34
N ASN A 178 -13.12 13.25 -9.64
CA ASN A 178 -14.04 14.11 -10.38
C ASN A 178 -15.40 13.92 -9.71
N ASN A 179 -16.11 15.01 -9.43
CA ASN A 179 -17.42 15.04 -8.75
C ASN A 179 -18.49 14.10 -9.35
N ASN A 180 -18.23 13.44 -10.48
CA ASN A 180 -19.10 12.49 -11.16
C ASN A 180 -18.68 11.00 -11.01
N ILE A 181 -17.50 10.69 -10.47
CA ILE A 181 -16.95 9.31 -10.40
C ILE A 181 -17.37 8.60 -9.09
N LEU A 182 -17.70 9.38 -8.06
CA LEU A 182 -17.98 8.87 -6.70
C LEU A 182 -19.42 8.35 -6.51
N ARG A 183 -20.26 8.41 -7.55
CA ARG A 183 -21.56 7.73 -7.57
C ARG A 183 -21.38 6.34 -8.15
N MET A 184 -21.04 5.37 -7.31
CA MET A 184 -21.33 3.98 -7.64
C MET A 184 -22.37 3.43 -6.70
N ASP A 185 -23.50 3.06 -7.31
CA ASP A 185 -24.57 2.27 -6.75
C ASP A 185 -23.99 0.93 -6.27
N ILE A 186 -23.95 0.78 -4.95
CA ILE A 186 -23.73 -0.50 -4.30
C ILE A 186 -25.01 -1.31 -4.55
N GLN A 187 -24.96 -2.26 -5.49
CA GLN A 187 -26.05 -3.20 -5.76
C GLN A 187 -25.86 -4.49 -4.96
#